data_AF-C2JVA7-F1
#
_entry.id   AF-C2JVA7-F1
#
_cell.length_a   1.000
_cell.length_b   1.000
_cell.length_c   1.000
_cell.angle_alpha   90.00
_cell.angle_beta   90.00
_cell.angle_gamma   90.00
#
_symmetry.space_group_name_H-M   'P 1'
#
loop_
_entity.id
_entity.type
_entity.pdbx_description
1 polymer ?
#
loop_
_entity_poly.entity_id
_entity_poly.type
_entity_poly.pdbx_seq_one_letter_code
_entity_poly.pdbx_strand_id
1 'polypeptide(L)'
;MNDQVTLIGLNNFLGTYDLNADFTGGAPEPGEVLLGLIDSAADSVEHGMNTCCLILQRNQCENEVAFPHGARFEFNIERSALGLVIGYDRMVENL
;
A
#
# COMPACT_ATOMS: atom_id res chain seq x y z
N MET A 1 23.32 3.96 9.55
CA MET A 1 22.56 4.25 8.32
C MET A 1 21.36 5.06 8.78
N ASN A 2 21.01 6.16 8.12
CA ASN A 2 19.74 6.83 8.43
C ASN A 2 18.65 5.98 7.77
N ASP A 3 17.85 5.27 8.55
CA ASP A 3 16.74 4.46 8.04
C ASP A 3 15.49 5.33 7.93
N GLN A 4 15.60 6.48 7.24
CA GLN A 4 14.43 7.31 7.00
C GLN A 4 13.56 6.66 5.93
N VAL A 5 12.26 6.66 6.16
CA VAL A 5 11.26 6.29 5.15
C VAL A 5 10.57 7.57 4.70
N THR A 6 10.57 7.81 3.39
CA THR A 6 9.81 8.88 2.77
C THR A 6 8.59 8.29 2.07
N LEU A 7 7.39 8.71 2.48
CA LEU A 7 6.13 8.27 1.89
C LEU A 7 5.58 9.40 0.99
N ILE A 8 5.47 9.14 -0.31
CA ILE A 8 4.96 10.09 -1.31
C ILE A 8 3.54 9.68 -1.70
N GLY A 9 2.62 10.65 -1.77
CA GLY A 9 1.22 10.38 -2.15
C GLY A 9 0.40 9.68 -1.07
N LEU A 10 0.90 9.64 0.18
CA LEU A 10 0.28 8.92 1.29
C LEU A 10 -1.16 9.35 1.57
N ASN A 11 -1.47 10.66 1.52
CA ASN A 11 -2.83 11.15 1.76
C ASN A 11 -3.83 10.65 0.70
N ASN A 12 -3.39 10.52 -0.56
CA ASN A 12 -4.25 10.02 -1.63
C ASN A 12 -4.52 8.53 -1.45
N PHE A 13 -3.48 7.77 -1.08
CA PHE A 13 -3.60 6.36 -0.74
C PHE A 13 -4.54 6.16 0.46
N LEU A 14 -4.26 6.79 1.61
CA LEU A 14 -5.05 6.64 2.83
C LEU A 14 -6.49 7.08 2.63
N GLY A 15 -6.72 8.21 1.95
CA GLY A 15 -8.09 8.64 1.63
C GLY A 15 -8.85 7.63 0.78
N THR A 16 -8.18 6.97 -0.17
CA THR A 16 -8.81 5.91 -0.98
C THR A 16 -9.00 4.63 -0.18
N TYR A 17 -8.02 4.25 0.65
CA TYR A 17 -8.06 3.04 1.46
C TYR A 17 -9.17 3.12 2.53
N ASP A 18 -9.20 4.20 3.31
CA ASP A 18 -10.16 4.40 4.40
C ASP A 18 -11.61 4.44 3.92
N LEU A 19 -11.85 4.94 2.70
CA LEU A 19 -13.19 4.98 2.11
C LEU A 19 -13.70 3.61 1.64
N ASN A 20 -12.80 2.65 1.43
CA ASN A 20 -13.12 1.41 0.74
C ASN A 20 -12.80 0.15 1.56
N ALA A 21 -12.08 0.26 2.68
CA ALA A 21 -11.76 -0.85 3.56
C ALA A 21 -12.89 -1.14 4.56
N ASP A 22 -13.32 -2.40 4.64
CA ASP A 22 -14.24 -2.87 5.68
C ASP A 22 -13.45 -3.33 6.91
N PHE A 23 -13.21 -2.39 7.83
CA PHE A 23 -12.50 -2.67 9.08
C PHE A 23 -13.27 -3.65 9.98
N THR A 24 -14.61 -3.68 9.90
CA THR A 24 -15.42 -4.61 10.68
C THR A 24 -15.37 -6.04 10.11
N GLY A 25 -15.17 -6.15 8.79
CA GLY A 25 -14.94 -7.37 8.03
C GLY A 25 -13.49 -7.88 8.04
N GLY A 26 -12.59 -7.21 8.78
CA GLY A 26 -11.21 -7.63 8.98
C GLY A 26 -10.21 -7.06 7.97
N ALA A 27 -10.51 -5.91 7.36
CA ALA A 27 -9.47 -5.11 6.72
C ALA A 27 -8.47 -4.59 7.77
N PRO A 28 -7.15 -4.60 7.48
CA PRO A 28 -6.15 -4.10 8.40
C PRO A 28 -6.28 -2.60 8.61
N GLU A 29 -5.95 -2.14 9.82
CA GLU A 29 -5.98 -0.72 10.16
C GLU A 29 -4.89 0.04 9.39
N PRO A 30 -5.07 1.33 9.07
CA PRO A 30 -4.10 2.10 8.28
C PRO A 30 -2.67 2.07 8.83
N GLY A 31 -2.51 2.04 10.15
CA GLY A 31 -1.19 1.93 10.78
C GLY A 31 -0.50 0.58 10.50
N GLU A 32 -1.26 -0.52 10.49
CA GLU A 32 -0.74 -1.85 10.18
C GLU A 32 -0.33 -1.96 8.72
N VAL A 33 -1.14 -1.37 7.83
CA VAL A 33 -0.85 -1.27 6.40
C VAL A 33 0.46 -0.53 6.16
N LEU A 34 0.69 0.59 6.84
CA LEU A 34 1.91 1.39 6.66
C LEU A 34 3.16 0.65 7.12
N LEU A 35 3.09 -0.07 8.24
CA LEU A 35 4.20 -0.89 8.72
C LEU A 35 4.50 -2.03 7.73
N GLY A 36 3.47 -2.76 7.30
CA GLY A 36 3.63 -3.84 6.32
C GLY A 36 4.16 -3.35 4.96
N LEU A 37 3.75 -2.16 4.53
CA LEU A 37 4.26 -1.52 3.31
C LEU A 37 5.76 -1.21 3.42
N ILE A 38 6.21 -0.69 4.56
CA ILE A 38 7.62 -0.39 4.81
C ILE A 38 8.47 -1.67 4.77
N ASP A 39 8.02 -2.71 5.48
CA ASP A 39 8.72 -3.99 5.52
C ASP A 39 8.78 -4.64 4.14
N SER A 40 7.65 -4.66 3.41
CA SER A 40 7.59 -5.21 2.05
C SER A 40 8.44 -4.42 1.06
N ALA A 41 8.48 -3.09 1.17
CA ALA A 41 9.32 -2.25 0.33
C ALA A 41 10.81 -2.44 0.64
N ALA A 42 11.19 -2.59 1.91
CA ALA A 42 12.56 -2.89 2.29
C ALA A 42 13.03 -4.23 1.70
N ASP A 43 12.23 -5.30 1.87
CA ASP A 43 12.50 -6.62 1.29
C ASP A 43 12.56 -6.59 -0.25
N SER A 44 11.63 -5.89 -0.88
CA SER A 44 11.57 -5.76 -2.34
C SER A 44 12.84 -5.09 -2.90
N VAL A 45 13.33 -4.03 -2.25
CA VAL A 45 14.59 -3.37 -2.64
C VAL A 45 15.80 -4.31 -2.48
N GLU A 46 15.84 -5.12 -1.42
CA GLU A 46 16.91 -6.10 -1.22
C GLU A 46 16.95 -7.16 -2.33
N HIS A 47 15.80 -7.46 -2.92
CA HIS A 47 15.66 -8.37 -4.06
C HIS A 47 15.72 -7.68 -5.44
N GLY A 48 16.08 -6.39 -5.48
CA GLY A 48 16.24 -5.64 -6.73
C GLY A 48 14.93 -5.25 -7.42
N MET A 49 13.81 -5.31 -6.71
CA MET A 49 12.52 -4.82 -7.21
C MET A 49 12.36 -3.32 -6.95
N ASN A 50 11.58 -2.67 -7.81
CA ASN A 50 11.28 -1.24 -7.75
C ASN A 50 9.78 -0.94 -7.56
N THR A 51 8.98 -1.98 -7.28
CA THR A 51 7.55 -1.85 -6.97
C THR A 51 7.16 -2.80 -5.85
N CYS A 52 6.18 -2.41 -5.05
CA CYS A 52 5.46 -3.29 -4.14
C CYS A 52 3.95 -3.01 -4.21
N CYS A 53 3.14 -3.93 -3.69
CA CYS A 53 1.68 -3.84 -3.79
C CYS A 53 1.03 -4.14 -2.44
N LEU A 54 -0.04 -3.40 -2.14
CA LEU A 54 -1.01 -3.78 -1.11
C LEU A 54 -2.24 -4.38 -1.81
N ILE A 55 -2.70 -5.52 -1.33
CA ILE A 55 -3.92 -6.17 -1.83
C ILE A 55 -4.97 -6.15 -0.73
N LEU A 56 -6.08 -5.46 -0.99
CA LEU A 56 -7.28 -5.52 -0.17
C LEU A 56 -8.20 -6.58 -0.76
N GLN A 57 -8.39 -7.69 -0.06
CA GLN A 57 -9.22 -8.80 -0.54
C GLN A 57 -10.68 -8.36 -0.64
N ARG A 58 -11.45 -9.03 -1.48
CA ARG A 58 -12.87 -8.69 -1.69
C ARG A 58 -13.68 -8.63 -0.39
N ASN A 59 -13.47 -9.58 0.52
CA ASN A 59 -14.16 -9.64 1.81
C ASN A 59 -13.70 -8.57 2.80
N GLN A 60 -12.69 -7.77 2.44
CA GLN A 60 -12.17 -6.66 3.21
C GLN A 60 -12.53 -5.30 2.56
N CYS A 61 -13.41 -5.32 1.54
CA CYS A 61 -13.87 -4.10 0.87
C CYS A 61 -15.29 -3.75 1.32
N GLU A 62 -15.47 -2.50 1.78
CA GLU A 62 -16.78 -1.93 2.14
C GLU A 62 -17.67 -1.76 0.89
N ASN A 63 -17.07 -1.29 -0.22
CA ASN A 63 -17.79 -1.07 -1.47
C ASN A 63 -17.69 -2.27 -2.41
N GLU A 64 -18.59 -3.23 -2.17
CA GLU A 64 -18.72 -4.48 -2.92
C GLU A 64 -18.91 -4.31 -4.43
N VAL A 65 -19.53 -3.19 -4.85
CA VAL A 65 -19.86 -2.90 -6.26
C VAL A 65 -18.68 -2.29 -6.99
N ALA A 66 -17.95 -1.40 -6.33
CA ALA A 66 -16.76 -0.77 -6.90
C ALA A 66 -15.56 -1.73 -6.94
N PHE A 67 -15.47 -2.66 -5.99
CA PHE A 67 -14.37 -3.62 -5.87
C PHE A 67 -14.86 -5.06 -5.91
N PRO A 68 -15.47 -5.52 -7.03
CA PRO A 68 -16.04 -6.86 -7.10
C PRO A 68 -15.00 -7.99 -6.91
N HIS A 69 -13.72 -7.67 -7.11
CA HIS A 69 -12.59 -8.60 -6.97
C HIS A 69 -11.57 -8.17 -5.89
N GLY A 70 -11.90 -7.15 -5.08
CA GLY A 70 -10.93 -6.49 -4.20
C GLY A 70 -10.23 -5.31 -4.88
N ALA A 71 -9.20 -4.79 -4.23
CA ALA A 71 -8.41 -3.66 -4.72
C ALA A 71 -6.91 -3.95 -4.63
N ARG A 72 -6.16 -3.51 -5.64
CA ARG A 72 -4.69 -3.50 -5.61
C ARG A 72 -4.19 -2.07 -5.60
N PHE A 73 -3.37 -1.72 -4.61
CA PHE A 73 -2.68 -0.44 -4.56
C PHE A 73 -1.21 -0.67 -4.92
N GLU A 74 -0.74 0.00 -5.97
CA GLU A 74 0.63 -0.11 -6.47
C GLU A 74 1.48 1.03 -5.91
N PHE A 75 2.70 0.68 -5.48
CA PHE A 75 3.68 1.62 -4.95
C PHE A 75 5.01 1.44 -5.68
N ASN A 76 5.61 2.55 -6.10
CA ASN A 76 6.98 2.59 -6.56
C ASN A 76 7.92 2.69 -5.37
N ILE A 77 9.04 1.97 -5.41
CA ILE A 77 10.04 1.97 -4.35
C ILE A 77 11.42 2.27 -4.94
N GLU A 78 12.18 3.10 -4.23
CA GLU A 78 13.56 3.41 -4.57
C GLU A 78 14.42 3.56 -3.32
N ARG A 79 15.71 3.24 -3.45
CA ARG A 79 16.70 3.52 -2.42
C ARG A 79 17.38 4.86 -2.71
N SER A 80 17.26 5.78 -1.78
CA SER A 80 17.93 7.09 -1.82
C SER A 80 19.12 7.13 -0.86
N ALA A 81 19.90 8.22 -0.92
CA ALA A 81 20.97 8.47 0.04
C ALA A 81 20.47 8.66 1.48
N LEU A 82 19.20 9.00 1.67
CA LEU A 82 18.59 9.26 2.98
C LEU A 82 17.85 8.05 3.56
N GLY A 83 17.56 7.04 2.72
CA GLY A 83 16.82 5.85 3.10
C GLY A 83 15.85 5.38 2.01
N LEU A 84 14.75 4.77 2.41
CA LEU A 84 13.75 4.17 1.54
C LEU A 84 12.70 5.21 1.12
N VAL A 85 12.39 5.29 -0.17
CA VAL A 85 11.30 6.12 -0.68
C VAL A 85 10.23 5.20 -1.24
N ILE A 86 8.98 5.41 -0.82
CA ILE A 86 7.81 4.65 -1.25
C ILE A 86 6.78 5.66 -1.76
N GLY A 87 6.46 5.58 -3.04
CA GLY A 87 5.49 6.47 -3.69
C GLY A 87 4.25 5.72 -4.13
N TYR A 88 3.07 6.16 -3.68
CA TYR A 88 1.81 5.65 -4.21
C TYR A 88 1.68 6.01 -5.69
N ASP A 89 1.49 4.99 -6.52
CA ASP A 89 1.33 5.15 -7.97
C ASP A 89 -0.16 5.24 -8.32
N ARG A 90 -0.89 4.15 -8.07
CA ARG A 90 -2.31 4.02 -8.45
C ARG A 90 -3.01 2.87 -7.76
N MET A 91 -4.33 2.89 -7.83
CA MET A 91 -5.19 1.75 -7.53
C MET A 91 -5.60 1.05 -8.84
N VAL A 92 -5.65 -0.28 -8.81
CA VAL A 92 -6.12 -1.12 -9.91
C VAL A 92 -7.38 -1.85 -9.46
N GLU A 93 -8.48 -1.60 -10.17
CA GLU A 93 -9.84 -2.05 -9.80
C GLU A 93 -10.21 -3.45 -10.31
N ASN A 94 -9.34 -4.08 -11.11
CA ASN A 94 -9.55 -5.42 -11.67
C ASN A 94 -8.34 -6.32 -11.38
N LEU A 95 -8.42 -7.05 -10.26
CA LEU A 95 -7.49 -8.11 -9.88
C LEU A 95 -7.71 -9.37 -10.74
#